data_AF-D5SID1-F1
#
_entry.id   AF-D5SID1-F1
#
_cell.length_a   1.000
_cell.length_b   1.000
_cell.length_c   1.000
_cell.angle_alpha   90.00
_cell.angle_beta   90.00
_cell.angle_gamma   90.00
#
_symmetry.space_group_name_H-M   'P 1'
#
loop_
_entity.id
_entity.type
_entity.pdbx_description
1 polymer ?
#
loop_
_entity_poly.entity_id
_entity_poly.type
_entity_poly.pdbx_seq_one_letter_code
_entity_poly.pdbx_strand_id
1 'polypeptide(L)'
;MTDETGPRFVMISTFRRKTEDGFMLAAFVVDERECESPAEMKSITNEALTELQRRRIVGEVETRRAKVGELPSTLPRWPEYKRKLEAEDQES
;
A
#
# COMPACT_ATOMS: atom_id res chain seq x y z
N MET A 1 27.97 7.36 26.39
CA MET A 1 27.10 8.32 25.70
C MET A 1 25.94 7.53 25.14
N THR A 2 24.72 7.90 25.53
CA THR A 2 23.46 7.17 25.33
C THR A 2 23.17 6.90 23.86
N ASP A 3 22.77 5.66 23.57
CA ASP A 3 22.25 5.21 22.28
C ASP A 3 21.02 6.07 21.90
N GLU A 4 21.16 6.92 20.89
CA GLU A 4 20.14 7.89 20.45
C GLU A 4 19.01 7.28 19.61
N THR A 5 18.66 6.00 19.82
CA THR A 5 17.70 5.35 18.93
C THR A 5 16.36 5.10 19.62
N GLY A 6 15.65 6.20 19.89
CA GLY A 6 14.20 6.14 20.09
C GLY A 6 13.50 5.43 18.93
N PRO A 7 12.25 4.96 19.11
CA PRO A 7 11.54 4.22 18.08
C PRO A 7 11.50 5.03 16.77
N ARG A 8 12.05 4.46 15.71
CA ARG A 8 11.95 5.02 14.36
C ARG A 8 10.53 4.75 13.85
N PHE A 9 9.94 5.77 13.25
CA PHE A 9 8.59 5.71 12.68
C PHE A 9 8.65 5.99 11.19
N VAL A 10 7.72 5.41 10.46
CA VAL A 10 7.58 5.54 9.00
C VAL A 10 6.12 5.70 8.62
N MET A 11 5.88 6.35 7.50
CA MET A 11 4.55 6.46 6.91
C MET A 11 4.23 5.20 6.09
N ILE A 12 3.01 4.71 6.25
CA ILE A 12 2.48 3.57 5.51
C ILE A 12 1.11 3.93 4.98
N SER A 13 0.87 3.69 3.70
CA SER A 13 -0.47 3.70 3.10
C SER A 13 -0.89 2.27 2.79
N THR A 14 -1.99 1.83 3.40
CA THR A 14 -2.58 0.50 3.14
C THR A 14 -3.85 0.68 2.33
N PHE A 15 -3.95 0.02 1.19
CA PHE A 15 -5.20 -0.06 0.46
C PHE A 15 -5.99 -1.28 0.93
N ARG A 16 -7.26 -1.06 1.27
CA ARG A 16 -8.22 -2.11 1.60
C ARG A 16 -9.26 -2.20 0.49
N ARG A 17 -9.34 -3.34 -0.18
CA ARG A 17 -10.35 -3.62 -1.19
C ARG A 17 -11.65 -4.08 -0.51
N LYS A 18 -12.78 -3.62 -1.03
CA LYS A 18 -14.10 -4.16 -0.67
C LYS A 18 -14.35 -5.46 -1.42
N THR A 19 -14.63 -6.53 -0.69
CA THR A 19 -15.04 -7.83 -1.27
C THR A 19 -16.52 -7.81 -1.66
N GLU A 20 -16.96 -8.83 -2.39
CA GLU A 20 -18.37 -9.01 -2.76
C GLU A 20 -19.27 -9.16 -1.54
N ASP A 21 -18.78 -9.84 -0.49
CA ASP A 21 -19.44 -9.95 0.81
C ASP A 21 -19.44 -8.64 1.63
N GLY A 22 -18.83 -7.57 1.09
CA GLY A 22 -18.80 -6.25 1.69
C GLY A 22 -17.71 -6.03 2.75
N PHE A 23 -16.81 -6.99 2.96
CA PHE A 23 -15.68 -6.85 3.88
C PHE A 23 -14.55 -6.01 3.28
N MET A 24 -13.83 -5.29 4.13
CA MET A 24 -12.63 -4.54 3.75
C MET A 24 -11.39 -5.38 4.03
N LEU A 25 -10.70 -5.84 2.98
CA LEU A 25 -9.49 -6.64 3.09
C LEU A 25 -8.27 -5.87 2.60
N ALA A 26 -7.20 -5.85 3.39
CA ALA A 26 -5.94 -5.24 3.00
C ALA A 26 -5.35 -5.98 1.79
N ALA A 27 -5.09 -5.25 0.71
CA ALA A 27 -4.70 -5.81 -0.57
C ALA A 27 -3.23 -5.52 -0.92
N PHE A 28 -2.75 -4.31 -0.63
CA PHE A 28 -1.36 -3.94 -0.78
C PHE A 28 -0.98 -2.79 0.15
N VAL A 29 0.32 -2.55 0.24
CA VAL A 29 0.91 -1.50 1.07
C VAL A 29 1.94 -0.66 0.27
N VAL A 30 1.97 0.64 0.55
CA VAL A 30 3.03 1.57 0.14
C VAL A 30 3.78 2.00 1.40
N ASP A 31 5.09 1.75 1.43
CA ASP A 31 5.96 1.97 2.58
C ASP A 31 6.96 3.07 2.25
N GLU A 32 6.98 4.11 3.06
CA GLU A 32 7.87 5.26 2.88
C GLU A 32 9.36 4.86 2.82
N ARG A 33 9.76 3.76 3.46
CA ARG A 33 11.16 3.29 3.45
C ARG A 33 11.64 2.78 2.10
N GLU A 34 10.71 2.38 1.24
CA GLU A 34 10.99 1.93 -0.12
C GLU A 34 10.90 3.07 -1.14
N CYS A 35 10.57 4.28 -0.67
CA CYS A 35 10.45 5.47 -1.49
C CYS A 35 11.69 6.35 -1.30
N GLU A 36 12.15 6.99 -2.38
CA GLU A 36 13.26 7.96 -2.28
C GLU A 36 12.83 9.25 -1.55
N SER A 37 11.52 9.52 -1.50
CA SER A 37 10.96 10.71 -0.87
C SER A 37 9.46 10.58 -0.55
N PRO A 38 8.90 11.41 0.37
CA PRO A 38 7.46 11.47 0.62
C PRO A 38 6.64 11.80 -0.64
N ALA A 39 7.22 12.58 -1.57
CA ALA A 39 6.60 12.89 -2.85
C ALA A 39 6.42 11.64 -3.73
N GLU A 40 7.38 10.73 -3.70
CA GLU A 40 7.31 9.45 -4.43
C GLU A 40 6.24 8.54 -3.82
N MET A 41 6.18 8.43 -2.50
CA MET A 41 5.12 7.68 -1.81
C MET A 41 3.72 8.17 -2.22
N LYS A 42 3.54 9.50 -2.30
CA LYS A 42 2.29 10.12 -2.78
C LYS A 42 2.04 9.79 -4.26
N SER A 43 3.08 9.84 -5.10
CA SER A 43 2.99 9.50 -6.51
C SER A 43 2.53 8.05 -6.72
N ILE A 44 3.14 7.09 -6.02
CA ILE A 44 2.78 5.66 -6.04
C ILE A 44 1.33 5.47 -5.58
N THR A 45 0.93 6.13 -4.48
CA THR A 45 -0.44 6.05 -3.96
C THR A 45 -1.45 6.59 -4.99
N ASN A 46 -1.15 7.71 -5.65
CA ASN A 46 -2.02 8.29 -6.68
C ASN A 46 -2.11 7.43 -7.95
N GLU A 47 -0.99 6.85 -8.37
CA GLU A 47 -0.96 5.88 -9.47
C GLU A 47 -1.87 4.69 -9.16
N ALA A 48 -1.71 4.12 -7.95
CA ALA A 48 -2.53 3.00 -7.50
C ALA A 48 -4.01 3.34 -7.49
N LEU A 49 -4.40 4.48 -6.92
CA LEU A 49 -5.80 4.93 -6.90
C LEU A 49 -6.38 5.10 -8.30
N THR A 50 -5.61 5.68 -9.22
CA THR A 50 -6.05 5.90 -10.61
C THR A 50 -6.31 4.57 -11.32
N GLU A 51 -5.41 3.60 -11.17
CA GLU A 51 -5.54 2.29 -11.80
C GLU A 51 -6.71 1.48 -11.20
N LEU A 52 -6.89 1.52 -9.88
CA LEU A 52 -8.01 0.88 -9.20
C LEU A 52 -9.36 1.47 -9.63
N GLN A 53 -9.43 2.80 -9.76
CA GLN A 53 -10.61 3.50 -10.25
C GLN A 53 -10.93 3.10 -11.70
N ARG A 54 -9.92 3.05 -12.58
CA ARG A 54 -10.09 2.59 -13.97
C ARG A 54 -10.70 1.19 -14.04
N ARG A 55 -10.30 0.30 -13.13
CA ARG A 55 -10.78 -1.08 -13.01
C ARG A 55 -12.07 -1.23 -12.19
N ARG A 56 -12.64 -0.13 -11.70
CA ARG A 56 -13.83 -0.11 -10.82
C ARG A 56 -13.66 -0.97 -9.55
N ILE A 57 -12.42 -1.10 -9.05
CA ILE A 57 -12.14 -1.80 -7.79
C ILE A 57 -12.46 -0.84 -6.65
N VAL A 58 -13.51 -1.18 -5.88
CA VAL A 58 -13.95 -0.38 -4.73
C VAL A 58 -13.05 -0.65 -3.53
N GLY A 59 -12.64 0.40 -2.82
CA GLY A 59 -11.83 0.26 -1.61
C GLY A 59 -11.51 1.60 -0.93
N GLU A 60 -10.71 1.54 0.12
CA GLU A 60 -10.30 2.68 0.94
C GLU A 60 -8.78 2.67 1.14
N VAL A 61 -8.19 3.86 1.29
CA VAL A 61 -6.77 4.01 1.65
C VAL A 61 -6.68 4.53 3.08
N GLU A 62 -5.93 3.82 3.91
CA GLU A 62 -5.57 4.25 5.25
C GLU A 62 -4.08 4.60 5.26
N THR A 63 -3.76 5.89 5.48
CA THR A 63 -2.39 6.34 5.70
C THR A 63 -2.15 6.55 7.18
N ARG A 64 -1.15 5.88 7.75
CA ARG A 64 -0.81 5.97 9.17
C ARG A 64 0.69 5.99 9.40
N ARG A 65 1.08 6.55 10.55
CA ARG A 65 2.44 6.45 11.09
C ARG A 65 2.56 5.13 11.83
N ALA A 66 3.59 4.35 11.52
CA ALA A 66 3.86 3.05 12.15
C ALA A 66 5.31 2.96 12.63
N LYS A 67 5.58 2.11 13.62
CA LYS A 67 6.96 1.85 14.03
C LYS A 67 7.67 1.01 12.97
N VAL A 68 8.97 1.24 12.79
CA VAL A 68 9.81 0.40 11.96
C VAL A 68 9.75 -1.04 12.50
N GLY A 69 9.20 -1.96 11.72
CA GLY A 69 8.98 -3.37 12.10
C GLY A 69 7.51 -3.77 12.28
N GLU A 70 6.57 -2.81 12.36
CA GLU A 70 5.12 -3.10 12.44
C GLU A 70 4.47 -3.33 11.07
N LEU A 71 5.24 -3.40 9.99
CA LEU A 71 4.66 -3.66 8.68
C LEU A 71 4.13 -5.08 8.59
N PRO A 72 2.91 -5.26 8.07
CA PRO A 72 2.42 -6.58 7.71
C PRO A 72 3.29 -7.10 6.56
N SER A 73 4.28 -7.94 6.88
CA SER A 73 5.21 -8.56 5.94
C SER A 73 4.54 -9.46 4.90
N THR A 74 3.24 -9.71 5.07
CA THR A 74 2.43 -10.59 4.22
C THR A 74 1.70 -9.84 3.10
N LEU A 75 1.64 -8.50 3.13
CA LEU A 75 0.97 -7.74 2.08
C LEU A 75 1.95 -7.42 0.94
N PRO A 76 1.54 -7.59 -0.32
CA PRO A 76 2.36 -7.21 -1.46
C PRO A 76 2.56 -5.70 -1.53
N ARG A 77 3.61 -5.27 -2.23
CA ARG A 77 3.80 -3.87 -2.61
C ARG A 77 2.95 -3.52 -3.83
N TRP A 78 2.75 -2.22 -4.10
CA TRP A 78 1.98 -1.76 -5.26
C TRP A 78 2.42 -2.39 -6.59
N PRO A 79 3.72 -2.42 -6.97
CA PRO A 79 4.15 -3.01 -8.24
C PRO A 79 3.81 -4.50 -8.36
N GLU A 80 3.91 -5.25 -7.27
CA GLU A 80 3.58 -6.67 -7.23
C GLU A 80 2.06 -6.89 -7.36
N TYR A 81 1.27 -6.07 -6.69
CA TYR A 81 -0.19 -6.12 -6.78
C TYR A 81 -0.68 -5.72 -8.17
N LYS A 82 -0.08 -4.68 -8.78
CA LYS A 82 -0.40 -4.25 -10.14
C LYS A 82 -0.16 -5.36 -11.16
N ARG A 83 0.96 -6.08 -11.07
CA ARG A 83 1.23 -7.25 -11.93
C ARG A 83 0.17 -8.34 -11.81
N LYS A 84 -0.36 -8.58 -10.60
CA LYS A 84 -1.47 -9.54 -10.40
C LYS A 84 -2.74 -9.06 -11.12
N LEU A 85 -3.09 -7.79 -10.96
CA LEU A 85 -4.24 -7.20 -11.67
C LEU A 85 -4.07 -7.29 -13.20
N GLU A 86 -2.86 -7.05 -13.71
CA GLU A 86 -2.56 -7.16 -15.14
C GLU A 86 -2.65 -8.61 -15.66
N ALA A 87 -2.26 -9.59 -14.84
CA ALA A 87 -2.44 -11.00 -15.18
C ALA A 87 -3.92 -11.41 -15.23
N GLU A 88 -4.72 -10.98 -14.26
CA GLU A 88 -6.17 -11.25 -14.22
C GLU A 88 -6.91 -10.70 -15.46
N ASP A 89 -6.40 -9.61 -16.07
CA ASP A 89 -6.96 -9.01 -17.28
C ASP A 89 -6.71 -9.86 -18.54
N GLN A 90 -5.59 -10.62 -18.58
CA GLN A 90 -5.24 -11.48 -19.71
C GLN A 90 -6.02 -12.80 -19.75
N GLU A 91 -6.66 -13.15 -18.64
CA GLU A 91 -7.41 -14.40 -18.48
C GLU A 91 -8.94 -14.23 -18.71
N SER A 92 -9.40 -12.99 -18.97
CA SER A 92 -10.82 -12.64 -19.16
C SER A 92 -11.25 -12.45 -20.62
#